data_AF-A0A6P8IGP9-F1
#
_entry.id   AF-A0A6P8IGP9-F1
#
_cell.length_a   1.000
_cell.length_b   1.000
_cell.length_c   1.000
_cell.angle_alpha   90.00
_cell.angle_beta   90.00
_cell.angle_gamma   90.00
#
_symmetry.space_group_name_H-M   'P 1'
#
loop_
_entity.id
_entity.type
_entity.pdbx_description
1 polymer ?
#
loop_
_entity_poly.entity_id
_entity_poly.type
_entity_poly.pdbx_seq_one_letter_code
_entity_poly.pdbx_strand_id
1 'polypeptide(L)'
;MQDEDIDDFVVNQKAQNTVKATETVLRRLALWHKDRYGEDLDFLSITKENSNKMLKHFFMEIRDTRKQSAGKEYEPSTLTTYPNTFRRYFLERKEGERFDIGEDQDLSNKLASKRKQLKSAGKVGLPNQCHALDDQQIEKLWTSGAVGTKTSRQLLHLVWWNNIRVLGMRARQEQLDCRMEKLFTIFS
;
A
#
# COMPACT_ATOMS: atom_id res chain seq x y z
N MET A 1 1.11 -35.21 2.88
CA MET A 1 1.30 -33.76 2.83
C MET A 1 1.57 -33.35 4.25
N GLN A 2 2.81 -32.96 4.53
CA GLN A 2 3.24 -32.58 5.88
C GLN A 2 2.75 -31.15 6.18
N ASP A 3 2.61 -30.77 7.44
CA ASP A 3 2.11 -29.43 7.81
C ASP A 3 3.02 -28.29 7.28
N GLU A 4 4.33 -28.56 7.13
CA GLU A 4 5.28 -27.66 6.46
C GLU A 4 4.95 -27.43 4.96
N ASP A 5 4.50 -28.48 4.25
CA ASP A 5 4.10 -28.37 2.84
C ASP A 5 2.86 -27.48 2.67
N ILE A 6 1.97 -27.47 3.68
CA ILE A 6 0.74 -26.67 3.69
C ILE A 6 1.08 -25.20 3.99
N ASP A 7 1.94 -24.94 4.97
CA ASP A 7 2.37 -23.59 5.31
C ASP A 7 3.12 -22.92 4.14
N ASP A 8 3.97 -23.67 3.43
CA ASP A 8 4.68 -23.15 2.27
C ASP A 8 3.74 -22.94 1.06
N PHE A 9 2.71 -23.76 0.89
CA PHE A 9 1.67 -23.50 -0.10
C PHE A 9 0.91 -22.20 0.18
N VAL A 10 0.53 -21.94 1.43
CA VAL A 10 -0.17 -20.71 1.83
C VAL A 10 0.70 -19.47 1.63
N VAL A 11 2.00 -19.55 1.94
CA VAL A 11 2.95 -18.44 1.71
C VAL A 11 3.11 -18.16 0.21
N ASN A 12 3.21 -19.20 -0.63
CA ASN A 12 3.37 -19.06 -2.07
C ASN A 12 2.14 -18.49 -2.79
N GLN A 13 0.95 -18.60 -2.18
CA GLN A 13 -0.28 -17.98 -2.69
C GLN A 13 -0.44 -16.50 -2.28
N LYS A 14 0.42 -15.95 -1.41
CA LYS A 14 0.32 -14.53 -1.02
C LYS A 14 0.67 -13.64 -2.20
N ALA A 15 -0.20 -12.67 -2.49
CA ALA A 15 0.05 -11.67 -3.53
C ALA A 15 1.38 -10.95 -3.27
N GLN A 16 2.26 -10.92 -4.27
CA GLN A 16 3.60 -10.30 -4.17
C GLN A 16 3.55 -8.84 -3.69
N ASN A 17 2.50 -8.11 -4.07
CA ASN A 17 2.29 -6.73 -3.61
C ASN A 17 2.09 -6.65 -2.08
N THR A 18 1.41 -7.64 -1.49
CA THR A 18 1.18 -7.73 -0.04
C THR A 18 2.48 -8.05 0.71
N VAL A 19 3.33 -8.91 0.15
CA VAL A 19 4.67 -9.21 0.70
C VAL A 19 5.51 -7.94 0.73
N LYS A 20 5.67 -7.26 -0.41
CA LYS A 20 6.44 -6.00 -0.53
C LYS A 20 5.89 -4.89 0.37
N ALA A 21 4.56 -4.78 0.49
CA ALA A 21 3.94 -3.82 1.39
C ALA A 21 4.28 -4.14 2.86
N THR A 22 4.28 -5.42 3.23
CA THR A 22 4.67 -5.86 4.59
C THR A 22 6.11 -5.52 4.88
N GLU A 23 7.05 -5.89 4.00
CA GLU A 23 8.48 -5.56 4.14
C GLU A 23 8.71 -4.06 4.28
N THR A 24 8.00 -3.25 3.49
CA THR A 24 8.10 -1.79 3.56
C THR A 24 7.68 -1.25 4.94
N VAL A 25 6.59 -1.77 5.50
CA VAL A 25 6.09 -1.37 6.82
C VAL A 25 7.04 -1.82 7.93
N LEU A 26 7.54 -3.06 7.87
CA LEU A 26 8.52 -3.58 8.84
C LEU A 26 9.82 -2.79 8.79
N ARG A 27 10.36 -2.52 7.60
CA ARG A 27 11.54 -1.67 7.42
C ARG A 27 11.30 -0.28 8.03
N ARG A 28 10.10 0.27 7.91
CA ARG A 28 9.78 1.56 8.51
C ARG A 28 9.80 1.50 10.04
N LEU A 29 9.30 0.43 10.64
CA LEU A 29 9.38 0.19 12.08
C LEU A 29 10.83 0.06 12.55
N ALA A 30 11.64 -0.75 11.86
CA ALA A 30 13.05 -0.94 12.18
C ALA A 30 13.85 0.38 12.10
N LEU A 31 13.63 1.17 11.05
CA LEU A 31 14.27 2.49 10.92
C LEU A 31 13.85 3.43 12.04
N TRP A 32 12.56 3.52 12.35
CA TRP A 32 12.10 4.34 13.47
C TRP A 32 12.68 3.88 14.82
N HIS A 33 12.79 2.56 15.04
CA HIS A 33 13.36 2.01 16.26
C HIS A 33 14.84 2.41 16.39
N LYS A 34 15.61 2.24 15.31
CA LYS A 34 17.01 2.65 15.23
C LYS A 34 17.19 4.14 15.47
N ASP A 35 16.37 4.97 14.83
CA ASP A 35 16.40 6.43 15.01
C ASP A 35 16.11 6.83 16.47
N ARG A 36 15.24 6.08 17.16
CA ARG A 36 14.79 6.40 18.52
C ARG A 36 15.72 5.88 19.61
N TYR A 37 16.19 4.64 19.48
CA TYR A 37 16.91 3.93 20.54
C TYR A 37 18.39 3.72 20.21
N GLY A 38 18.82 4.00 18.98
CA GLY A 38 20.20 3.81 18.53
C GLY A 38 20.58 2.36 18.22
N GLU A 39 19.61 1.43 18.28
CA GLU A 39 19.83 -0.01 18.10
C GLU A 39 18.89 -0.62 17.06
N ASP A 40 19.37 -1.69 16.42
CA ASP A 40 18.58 -2.43 15.44
C ASP A 40 17.48 -3.23 16.14
N LEU A 41 16.27 -3.21 15.55
CA LEU A 41 15.12 -3.92 16.11
C LEU A 41 15.21 -5.42 15.81
N ASP A 42 15.31 -6.24 16.84
CA ASP A 42 15.10 -7.68 16.72
C ASP A 42 13.59 -7.99 16.73
N PHE A 43 13.05 -8.34 15.57
CA PHE A 43 11.63 -8.69 15.44
C PHE A 43 11.23 -9.96 16.20
N LEU A 44 12.17 -10.88 16.45
CA LEU A 44 11.91 -12.13 17.16
C LEU A 44 11.67 -11.87 18.65
N SER A 45 12.36 -10.89 19.22
CA SER A 45 12.20 -10.45 20.62
C SER A 45 10.89 -9.72 20.92
N ILE A 46 10.14 -9.32 19.88
CA ILE A 46 8.86 -8.60 20.07
C ILE A 46 7.82 -9.60 20.61
N THR A 47 7.23 -9.30 21.76
CA THR A 47 6.19 -10.09 22.41
C THR A 47 4.89 -9.30 22.51
N LYS A 48 3.78 -9.96 22.88
CA LYS A 48 2.51 -9.27 23.14
C LYS A 48 2.66 -8.18 24.20
N GLU A 49 3.50 -8.42 25.21
CA GLU A 49 3.72 -7.51 26.33
C GLU A 49 4.49 -6.24 25.93
N ASN A 50 5.57 -6.38 25.15
CA ASN A 50 6.44 -5.25 24.80
C ASN A 50 5.99 -4.50 23.53
N SER A 51 5.26 -5.17 22.63
CA SER A 51 4.84 -4.61 21.34
C SER A 51 3.90 -3.42 21.51
N ASN A 52 3.00 -3.52 22.48
CA ASN A 52 1.99 -2.51 22.77
C ASN A 52 2.62 -1.11 22.93
N LYS A 53 3.55 -0.97 23.88
CA LYS A 53 4.20 0.32 24.18
C LYS A 53 4.99 0.83 22.97
N MET A 54 5.75 -0.05 22.32
CA MET A 54 6.55 0.28 21.14
C MET A 54 5.67 0.78 19.99
N LEU A 55 4.61 0.05 19.64
CA LEU A 55 3.71 0.40 18.54
C LEU A 55 2.97 1.71 18.82
N LYS A 56 2.56 1.98 20.06
CA LYS A 56 1.97 3.26 20.45
C LYS A 56 2.92 4.42 20.15
N HIS A 57 4.17 4.33 20.60
CA HIS A 57 5.18 5.35 20.32
C HIS A 57 5.44 5.50 18.81
N PHE A 58 5.62 4.37 18.12
CA PHE A 58 5.78 4.34 16.67
C PHE A 58 4.67 5.12 15.98
N PHE A 59 3.40 4.80 16.21
CA PHE A 59 2.29 5.46 15.52
C PHE A 59 2.11 6.95 15.83
N MET A 60 2.54 7.42 17.01
CA MET A 60 2.50 8.85 17.32
C MET A 60 3.62 9.64 16.63
N GLU A 61 4.76 8.98 16.40
CA GLU A 61 5.99 9.64 15.97
C GLU A 61 6.35 9.39 14.53
N ILE A 62 5.75 8.39 13.87
CA ILE A 62 6.08 8.11 12.48
C ILE A 62 5.93 9.35 11.61
N ARG A 63 6.95 9.57 10.78
CA ARG A 63 6.95 10.57 9.72
C ARG A 63 7.21 9.92 8.38
N ASP A 64 6.65 10.53 7.35
CA ASP A 64 6.86 10.13 5.97
C ASP A 64 8.32 10.35 5.58
N THR A 65 8.88 9.39 4.84
CA THR A 65 10.28 9.38 4.39
C THR A 65 10.40 9.49 2.88
N ARG A 66 9.29 9.54 2.14
CA ARG A 66 9.30 9.76 0.71
C ARG A 66 9.84 11.16 0.43
N LYS A 67 10.72 11.31 -0.56
CA LYS A 67 11.42 12.58 -0.84
C LYS A 67 10.50 13.81 -0.85
N GLN A 68 9.32 13.68 -1.46
CA GLN A 68 8.31 14.73 -1.59
C GLN A 68 7.53 15.06 -0.30
N SER A 69 7.62 14.21 0.72
CA SER A 69 6.85 14.31 1.96
C SER A 69 7.69 14.06 3.21
N ALA A 70 9.02 14.09 3.08
CA ALA A 70 9.95 13.80 4.15
C ALA A 70 9.65 14.66 5.39
N GLY A 71 9.57 14.01 6.56
CA GLY A 71 9.28 14.66 7.84
C GLY A 71 7.81 15.05 8.06
N LYS A 72 6.93 14.92 7.07
CA LYS A 72 5.50 15.23 7.21
C LYS A 72 4.77 14.09 7.93
N GLU A 73 3.66 14.44 8.57
CA GLU A 73 2.72 13.42 9.06
C GLU A 73 2.08 12.66 7.88
N TYR A 74 1.98 11.34 8.07
CA TYR A 74 1.28 10.44 7.16
C TYR A 74 -0.22 10.74 7.09
N GLU A 75 -0.85 10.23 6.04
CA GLU A 75 -2.31 10.27 5.91
C GLU A 75 -3.02 9.33 6.89
N PRO A 76 -4.28 9.61 7.25
CA PRO A 76 -5.09 8.73 8.08
C PRO A 76 -5.25 7.31 7.52
N SER A 77 -5.19 7.15 6.20
CA SER A 77 -5.25 5.87 5.48
C SER A 77 -4.06 4.98 5.87
N THR A 78 -2.85 5.53 5.94
CA THR A 78 -1.64 4.83 6.39
C THR A 78 -1.80 4.29 7.81
N LEU A 79 -2.37 5.09 8.72
CA LEU A 79 -2.67 4.66 10.10
C LEU A 79 -3.79 3.62 10.20
N THR A 80 -4.45 3.28 9.10
CA THR A 80 -5.39 2.16 9.03
C THR A 80 -4.72 0.93 8.43
N THR A 81 -3.88 1.11 7.41
CA THR A 81 -3.18 0.02 6.72
C THR A 81 -2.03 -0.58 7.54
N TYR A 82 -1.24 0.24 8.22
CA TYR A 82 -0.06 -0.21 8.97
C TYR A 82 -0.44 -1.15 10.13
N PRO A 83 -1.40 -0.81 11.02
CA PRO A 83 -1.84 -1.74 12.06
C PRO A 83 -2.30 -3.09 11.51
N ASN A 84 -3.08 -3.11 10.42
CA ASN A 84 -3.50 -4.36 9.79
C ASN A 84 -2.32 -5.17 9.25
N THR A 85 -1.29 -4.49 8.75
CA THR A 85 -0.06 -5.14 8.28
C THR A 85 0.73 -5.75 9.43
N PHE A 86 0.88 -5.05 10.56
CA PHE A 86 1.52 -5.61 11.75
C PHE A 86 0.72 -6.75 12.35
N ARG A 87 -0.61 -6.62 12.45
CA ARG A 87 -1.50 -7.69 12.90
C ARG A 87 -1.29 -8.95 12.09
N ARG A 88 -1.33 -8.84 10.75
CA ARG A 88 -1.04 -9.96 9.85
C ARG A 88 0.36 -10.54 10.10
N TYR A 89 1.37 -9.69 10.18
CA TYR A 89 2.75 -10.13 10.40
C TYR A 89 2.93 -10.92 11.71
N PHE A 90 2.43 -10.41 12.83
CA PHE A 90 2.57 -11.08 14.13
C PHE A 90 1.72 -12.35 14.26
N LEU A 91 0.57 -12.42 13.58
CA LEU A 91 -0.25 -13.63 13.53
C LEU A 91 0.38 -14.74 12.67
N GLU A 92 1.02 -14.37 11.55
CA GLU A 92 1.47 -15.30 10.52
C GLU A 92 2.98 -15.58 10.54
N ARG A 93 3.74 -15.02 11.51
CA ARG A 93 5.20 -15.23 11.56
C ARG A 93 5.56 -16.67 11.91
N LYS A 94 6.59 -17.19 11.25
CA LYS A 94 7.11 -18.55 11.49
C LYS A 94 7.84 -18.64 12.84
N GLU A 95 8.59 -17.59 13.20
CA GLU A 95 9.42 -17.54 14.40
C GLU A 95 8.99 -16.42 15.36
N GLY A 96 9.18 -16.65 16.66
CA GLY A 96 8.74 -15.76 17.73
C GLY A 96 7.28 -15.99 18.17
N GLU A 97 6.83 -15.25 19.17
CA GLU A 97 5.47 -15.37 19.74
C GLU A 97 4.38 -14.94 18.75
N ARG A 98 3.40 -15.77 18.41
CA ARG A 98 2.26 -15.30 17.59
C ARG A 98 1.23 -14.60 18.47
N PHE A 99 0.84 -13.37 18.12
CA PHE A 99 -0.17 -12.62 18.87
C PHE A 99 -0.94 -11.63 18.00
N ASP A 100 -2.14 -11.28 18.47
CA ASP A 100 -3.02 -10.30 17.82
C ASP A 100 -2.93 -8.93 18.49
N ILE A 101 -2.39 -7.93 17.78
CA ILE A 101 -2.38 -6.53 18.26
C ILE A 101 -3.77 -5.85 18.19
N GLY A 102 -4.74 -6.44 17.51
CA GLY A 102 -6.10 -5.95 17.40
C GLY A 102 -6.88 -6.04 18.71
N GLU A 103 -6.47 -6.92 19.63
CA GLU A 103 -7.05 -7.04 20.97
C GLU A 103 -6.63 -5.89 21.91
N ASP A 104 -5.60 -5.11 21.54
CA ASP A 104 -5.12 -3.99 22.34
C ASP A 104 -6.02 -2.75 22.17
N GLN A 105 -6.99 -2.65 23.08
CA GLN A 105 -7.95 -1.55 23.08
C GLN A 105 -7.29 -0.17 23.24
N ASP A 106 -6.21 -0.05 24.03
CA ASP A 106 -5.53 1.25 24.20
C ASP A 106 -4.77 1.67 22.94
N LEU A 107 -4.12 0.72 22.23
CA LEU A 107 -3.53 1.01 20.92
C LEU A 107 -4.60 1.42 19.90
N SER A 108 -5.72 0.70 19.86
CA SER A 108 -6.86 1.01 18.97
C SER A 108 -7.42 2.42 19.23
N ASN A 109 -7.63 2.79 20.50
CA ASN A 109 -8.11 4.10 20.91
C ASN A 109 -7.14 5.23 20.54
N LYS A 110 -5.83 5.03 20.72
CA LYS A 110 -4.78 6.00 20.35
C LYS A 110 -4.71 6.19 18.83
N LEU A 111 -4.80 5.12 18.07
CA LEU A 111 -4.86 5.16 16.60
C LEU A 111 -6.13 5.88 16.12
N ALA A 112 -7.28 5.64 16.74
CA ALA A 112 -8.52 6.35 16.43
C ALA A 112 -8.38 7.86 16.71
N SER A 113 -7.83 8.23 17.86
CA SER A 113 -7.57 9.62 18.25
C SER A 113 -6.60 10.31 17.28
N LYS A 114 -5.50 9.66 16.92
CA LYS A 114 -4.52 10.20 15.96
C LYS A 114 -5.14 10.39 14.57
N ARG A 115 -5.93 9.44 14.09
CA ARG A 115 -6.66 9.58 12.82
C ARG A 115 -7.64 10.75 12.86
N LYS A 116 -8.35 10.96 13.98
CA LYS A 116 -9.24 12.11 14.17
C LYS A 116 -8.46 13.42 14.13
N GLN A 117 -7.33 13.49 14.82
CA GLN A 117 -6.42 14.66 14.79
C GLN A 117 -5.95 14.98 13.37
N LEU A 118 -5.51 13.99 12.61
CA LEU A 118 -5.06 14.17 11.22
C LEU A 118 -6.20 14.66 10.32
N LYS A 119 -7.40 14.11 10.47
CA LYS A 119 -8.58 14.57 9.73
C LYS A 119 -8.92 16.03 10.05
N SER A 120 -8.92 16.41 11.33
CA SER A 120 -9.15 17.81 11.73
C SER A 120 -8.05 18.76 11.24
N ALA A 121 -6.82 18.27 11.07
CA ALA A 121 -5.70 19.03 10.50
C ALA A 121 -5.75 19.11 8.95
N GLY A 122 -6.84 18.67 8.31
CA GLY A 122 -7.01 18.76 6.86
C GLY A 122 -6.25 17.71 6.06
N LYS A 123 -5.65 16.68 6.69
CA LYS A 123 -4.95 15.56 6.02
C LYS A 123 -5.91 14.52 5.43
N VAL A 124 -7.14 14.92 5.11
CA VAL A 124 -8.11 14.04 4.46
C VAL A 124 -7.63 13.85 3.02
N GLY A 125 -7.60 12.61 2.52
CA GLY A 125 -7.06 12.23 1.20
C GLY A 125 -7.79 12.82 -0.03
N LEU A 126 -8.55 13.92 0.13
CA LEU A 126 -9.23 14.62 -0.94
C LEU A 126 -8.31 15.21 -2.04
N PRO A 127 -7.14 15.81 -1.76
CA PRO A 127 -6.37 16.45 -2.83
C PRO A 127 -5.73 15.47 -3.83
N ASN A 128 -5.64 14.19 -3.48
CA ASN A 128 -5.15 13.11 -4.36
C ASN A 128 -6.27 12.20 -4.86
N GLN A 129 -7.54 12.59 -4.67
CA GLN A 129 -8.65 11.83 -5.21
C GLN A 129 -8.58 11.87 -6.74
N CYS A 130 -8.53 10.69 -7.36
CA CYS A 130 -8.53 10.59 -8.80
C CYS A 130 -9.91 11.02 -9.31
N HIS A 131 -9.98 12.23 -9.87
CA HIS A 131 -11.17 12.70 -10.57
C HIS A 131 -11.14 12.18 -12.01
N ALA A 132 -12.33 11.96 -12.58
CA ALA A 132 -12.44 11.74 -14.02
C ALA A 132 -11.82 12.93 -14.75
N LEU A 133 -11.12 12.66 -15.85
CA LEU A 133 -10.58 13.73 -16.67
C LEU A 133 -11.73 14.58 -17.21
N ASP A 134 -11.59 15.90 -17.12
CA ASP A 134 -12.50 16.82 -17.78
C ASP A 134 -12.21 16.91 -19.29
N ASP A 135 -13.14 17.52 -20.03
CA ASP A 135 -13.03 17.63 -21.49
C ASP A 135 -11.79 18.43 -21.92
N GLN A 136 -11.36 19.42 -21.14
CA GLN A 136 -10.15 20.21 -21.44
C GLN A 136 -8.89 19.38 -21.27
N GLN A 137 -8.84 18.51 -20.25
CA GLN A 137 -7.74 17.58 -20.01
C GLN A 137 -7.69 16.50 -21.09
N ILE A 138 -8.84 16.01 -21.55
CA ILE A 138 -8.93 15.10 -22.70
C ILE A 138 -8.42 15.80 -23.96
N GLU A 139 -8.88 17.02 -24.24
CA GLU A 139 -8.39 17.81 -25.38
C GLU A 139 -6.88 18.05 -25.29
N LYS A 140 -6.35 18.31 -24.09
CA LYS A 140 -4.91 18.45 -23.85
C LYS A 140 -4.15 17.15 -24.13
N LEU A 141 -4.70 15.98 -23.81
CA LEU A 141 -4.09 14.69 -24.16
C LEU A 141 -3.93 14.52 -25.69
N TRP A 142 -4.92 14.94 -26.46
CA TRP A 142 -4.88 14.89 -27.93
C TRP A 142 -3.94 15.93 -28.51
N THR A 143 -4.05 17.20 -28.09
CA THR A 143 -3.28 18.32 -28.64
C THR A 143 -1.79 18.26 -28.28
N SER A 144 -1.44 17.76 -27.09
CA SER A 144 -0.05 17.51 -26.70
C SER A 144 0.59 16.32 -27.41
N GLY A 145 -0.21 15.49 -28.10
CA GLY A 145 0.26 14.24 -28.68
C GLY A 145 0.63 13.19 -27.64
N ALA A 146 0.04 13.25 -26.44
CA ALA A 146 0.14 12.16 -25.45
C ALA A 146 -0.57 10.90 -25.96
N VAL A 147 -1.70 11.09 -26.65
CA VAL A 147 -2.40 10.10 -27.47
C VAL A 147 -2.56 10.62 -28.90
N GLY A 148 -2.70 9.74 -29.87
CA GLY A 148 -2.90 10.14 -31.26
C GLY A 148 -2.56 9.03 -32.24
N THR A 149 -2.65 9.35 -33.53
CA THR A 149 -2.43 8.40 -34.63
C THR A 149 -1.20 8.71 -35.48
N LYS A 150 -0.43 9.75 -35.12
CA LYS A 150 0.69 10.25 -35.94
C LYS A 150 1.98 9.46 -35.75
N THR A 151 2.16 8.83 -34.58
CA THR A 151 3.35 8.01 -34.29
C THR A 151 2.94 6.69 -33.67
N SER A 152 3.78 5.67 -33.82
CA SER A 152 3.56 4.35 -33.20
C SER A 152 3.41 4.45 -31.68
N ARG A 153 4.17 5.33 -31.03
CA ARG A 153 4.08 5.58 -29.59
C ARG A 153 2.73 6.19 -29.19
N GLN A 154 2.26 7.19 -29.94
CA GLN A 154 0.96 7.81 -29.72
C GLN A 154 -0.19 6.81 -29.89
N LEU A 155 -0.07 5.94 -30.89
CA LEU A 155 -1.07 4.92 -31.16
C LEU A 155 -1.12 3.88 -30.03
N LEU A 156 0.04 3.46 -29.52
CA LEU A 156 0.12 2.56 -28.37
C LEU A 156 -0.52 3.16 -27.11
N HIS A 157 -0.24 4.45 -26.83
CA HIS A 157 -0.88 5.15 -25.71
C HIS A 157 -2.40 5.30 -25.91
N LEU A 158 -2.86 5.50 -27.15
CA LEU A 158 -4.28 5.57 -27.48
C LEU A 158 -4.99 4.23 -27.25
N VAL A 159 -4.37 3.10 -27.62
CA VAL A 159 -4.89 1.76 -27.31
C VAL A 159 -4.96 1.53 -25.81
N TRP A 160 -3.90 1.84 -25.08
CA TRP A 160 -3.88 1.78 -23.61
C TRP A 160 -4.98 2.64 -22.98
N TRP A 161 -5.16 3.87 -23.48
CA TRP A 161 -6.20 4.78 -23.02
C TRP A 161 -7.61 4.23 -23.27
N ASN A 162 -7.87 3.69 -24.45
CA ASN A 162 -9.15 3.08 -24.80
C ASN A 162 -9.45 1.85 -23.93
N ASN A 163 -8.45 1.00 -23.66
CA ASN A 163 -8.61 -0.15 -22.78
C ASN A 163 -9.04 0.27 -21.36
N ILE A 164 -8.50 1.38 -20.84
CA ILE A 164 -8.90 1.88 -19.52
C ILE A 164 -10.29 2.51 -19.59
N ARG A 165 -10.53 3.40 -20.56
CA ARG A 165 -11.76 4.21 -20.63
C ARG A 165 -12.98 3.40 -21.02
N VAL A 166 -12.85 2.51 -22.01
CA VAL A 166 -13.97 1.76 -22.59
C VAL A 166 -14.19 0.44 -21.87
N LEU A 167 -13.10 -0.28 -21.56
CA LEU A 167 -13.19 -1.63 -20.96
C LEU A 167 -13.04 -1.61 -19.43
N GLY A 168 -12.75 -0.46 -18.82
CA GLY A 168 -12.57 -0.34 -17.37
C GLY A 168 -11.32 -1.06 -16.85
N MET A 169 -10.37 -1.38 -17.71
CA MET A 169 -9.17 -2.15 -17.33
C MET A 169 -8.27 -1.35 -16.40
N ARG A 170 -7.71 -2.03 -15.39
CA ARG A 170 -6.73 -1.45 -14.47
C ARG A 170 -5.41 -1.19 -15.19
N ALA A 171 -4.86 -0.01 -14.97
CA ALA A 171 -3.78 0.58 -15.74
C ALA A 171 -2.46 -0.22 -15.88
N ARG A 172 -2.21 -1.21 -15.01
CA ARG A 172 -0.92 -1.91 -14.94
C ARG A 172 -1.03 -3.38 -15.31
N GLN A 173 -1.46 -4.22 -14.36
CA GLN A 173 -1.38 -5.67 -14.53
C GLN A 173 -2.31 -6.17 -15.64
N GLU A 174 -3.55 -5.70 -15.67
CA GLU A 174 -4.52 -6.10 -16.70
C GLU A 174 -4.09 -5.64 -18.10
N GLN A 175 -3.41 -4.50 -18.22
CA GLN A 175 -2.84 -4.03 -19.50
C GLN A 175 -1.66 -4.90 -19.94
N LEU A 176 -0.77 -5.29 -19.02
CA LEU A 176 0.38 -6.16 -19.32
C LEU A 176 -0.05 -7.58 -19.68
N ASP A 177 -1.09 -8.09 -19.03
CA ASP A 177 -1.63 -9.42 -19.26
C ASP A 177 -2.59 -9.48 -20.47
N CYS A 178 -2.83 -8.33 -21.11
CA CYS A 178 -3.65 -8.21 -22.31
C CYS A 178 -2.92 -8.86 -23.49
N ARG A 179 -3.22 -10.14 -23.73
CA ARG A 179 -2.76 -10.87 -24.92
C ARG A 179 -3.75 -10.66 -26.06
N MET A 180 -3.23 -10.63 -27.30
CA MET A 180 -4.05 -10.45 -28.51
C MET A 180 -5.24 -11.43 -28.58
N GLU A 181 -5.05 -12.67 -28.14
CA GLU A 181 -6.10 -13.71 -28.10
C GLU A 181 -7.31 -13.34 -27.22
N LYS A 182 -7.09 -12.64 -26.10
CA LYS A 182 -8.16 -12.24 -25.17
C LYS A 182 -8.99 -11.07 -25.68
N LEU A 183 -8.44 -10.26 -26.59
CA LEU A 183 -9.14 -9.13 -27.19
C LEU A 183 -10.17 -9.59 -28.23
N PHE A 184 -9.88 -10.64 -29.00
CA PHE A 184 -10.81 -11.16 -30.01
C PHE A 184 -12.11 -11.72 -29.40
N THR A 185 -12.05 -12.30 -28.20
CA THR A 185 -13.24 -12.81 -27.51
C THR A 185 -14.15 -11.71 -26.95
N ILE A 186 -13.64 -10.50 -26.73
CA ILE A 186 -14.42 -9.37 -26.19
C ILE A 186 -15.17 -8.61 -27.30
N PHE A 187 -14.67 -8.68 -28.54
CA PHE A 187 -15.21 -7.97 -29.70
C PHE A 187 -15.86 -8.89 -30.75
N SER A 188 -16.11 -10.16 -30.42
CA SER A 188 -16.94 -11.10 -31.19
C SER A 188 -18.28 -11.32 -30.53
#